data_AF-A0A6G8Q7R1-F1
#
_entry.id   AF-A0A6G8Q7R1-F1
#
_cell.length_a   1.000
_cell.length_b   1.000
_cell.length_c   1.000
_cell.angle_alpha   90.00
_cell.angle_beta   90.00
_cell.angle_gamma   90.00
#
_symmetry.space_group_name_H-M   'P 1'
#
loop_
_entity.id
_entity.type
_entity.pdbx_description
1 polymer ?
#
loop_
_entity_poly.entity_id
_entity_poly.type
_entity_poly.pdbx_seq_one_letter_code
_entity_poly.pdbx_strand_id
1 'polypeptide(L)'
;MSVRSFLVVAVAALVLITAGATALAQDTKKGSPPDISRPPVVKPDPTKNECPNAEPDKLPPRAIAGATRAALTSVPEIYGVPRSEDRYAEAAFRGLQAPLKKFHKTACPNRPKYGKLLQKRSVQVDMVFPKYESSASLSEHRVLVARFDGEYRVWGVYR
;
A
#
# COMPACT_ATOMS: atom_id res chain seq x y z
N MET A 1 36.83 35.06 38.88
CA MET A 1 36.00 34.11 38.11
C MET A 1 34.96 33.51 39.06
N SER A 2 33.71 33.48 38.61
CA SER A 2 32.48 33.53 39.43
C SER A 2 32.18 32.35 40.34
N VAL A 3 31.64 32.73 41.50
CA VAL A 3 30.89 31.95 42.49
C VAL A 3 29.62 31.36 41.87
N ARG A 4 29.30 30.10 42.16
CA ARG A 4 27.98 29.52 41.89
C ARG A 4 27.33 29.08 43.21
N SER A 5 26.63 30.02 43.82
CA SER A 5 25.51 29.78 44.72
C SER A 5 24.29 29.39 43.90
N PHE A 6 23.42 28.49 44.36
CA PHE A 6 21.96 28.67 44.30
C PHE A 6 21.25 27.83 45.37
N LEU A 7 20.47 28.55 46.18
CA LEU A 7 19.45 28.14 47.17
C LEU A 7 18.40 27.19 46.56
N VAL A 8 17.88 26.15 47.25
CA VAL A 8 16.95 26.07 48.40
C VAL A 8 15.45 26.35 48.07
N VAL A 9 14.69 25.23 47.94
CA VAL A 9 13.41 24.83 48.60
C VAL A 9 12.02 25.42 48.21
N ALA A 10 11.03 24.51 48.33
CA ALA A 10 9.56 24.63 48.57
C ALA A 10 8.67 24.40 47.33
N VAL A 11 8.01 23.23 47.14
CA VAL A 11 6.86 22.62 47.84
C VAL A 11 5.59 23.48 47.82
N ALA A 12 4.56 23.02 47.12
CA ALA A 12 3.16 23.21 47.49
C ALA A 12 2.30 22.05 46.98
N ALA A 13 1.63 21.39 47.93
CA ALA A 13 0.66 20.31 47.76
C ALA A 13 -0.77 20.86 47.78
N LEU A 14 -1.76 20.08 47.31
CA LEU A 14 -3.15 19.94 47.81
C LEU A 14 -3.86 18.95 46.83
N VAL A 15 -4.24 17.71 47.15
CA VAL A 15 -5.19 17.13 48.14
C VAL A 15 -6.65 17.49 47.90
N LEU A 16 -7.50 16.44 47.80
CA LEU A 16 -8.93 16.27 48.16
C LEU A 16 -9.63 15.43 47.05
N ILE A 17 -9.84 14.11 47.18
CA ILE A 17 -10.74 13.32 48.04
C ILE A 17 -12.23 13.67 47.85
N THR A 18 -13.06 12.62 47.82
CA THR A 18 -14.55 12.55 47.99
C THR A 18 -15.34 12.66 46.68
N ALA A 19 -16.45 11.95 46.43
CA ALA A 19 -17.22 10.87 47.05
C ALA A 19 -18.02 10.23 45.87
N GLY A 20 -18.28 8.93 45.81
CA GLY A 20 -19.41 8.32 46.51
C GLY A 20 -20.67 8.25 45.62
N ALA A 21 -21.36 7.12 45.74
CA ALA A 21 -22.77 6.87 45.38
C ALA A 21 -23.11 6.38 43.94
N THR A 22 -23.28 5.05 43.88
CA THR A 22 -24.49 4.32 43.47
C THR A 22 -25.20 4.62 42.15
N ALA A 23 -25.29 3.54 41.35
CA ALA A 23 -26.47 3.04 40.63
C ALA A 23 -27.32 4.03 39.80
N LEU A 24 -27.50 3.70 38.51
CA LEU A 24 -28.81 3.34 37.96
C LEU A 24 -28.62 2.85 36.51
N ALA A 25 -29.21 1.70 36.23
CA ALA A 25 -29.45 1.23 34.89
C ALA A 25 -30.36 2.21 34.15
N GLN A 26 -30.07 2.52 32.90
CA GLN A 26 -31.09 2.85 31.91
C GLN A 26 -30.57 2.62 30.50
N ASP A 27 -31.18 1.63 29.87
CA ASP A 27 -31.28 1.46 28.42
C ASP A 27 -31.62 2.81 27.77
N THR A 28 -30.77 3.25 26.84
CA THR A 28 -31.21 4.19 25.81
C THR A 28 -30.40 3.93 24.55
N LYS A 29 -31.05 3.31 23.57
CA LYS A 29 -30.63 3.25 22.16
C LYS A 29 -29.98 4.57 21.75
N LYS A 30 -28.67 4.56 21.53
CA LYS A 30 -27.96 5.67 20.87
C LYS A 30 -27.31 5.10 19.64
N GLY A 31 -27.83 5.54 18.49
CA GLY A 31 -27.61 4.94 17.18
C GLY A 31 -26.14 4.67 16.90
N SER A 32 -25.88 3.45 16.43
CA SER A 32 -24.67 3.16 15.68
C SER A 32 -24.52 4.21 14.57
N PRO A 33 -23.34 4.82 14.39
CA PRO A 33 -23.08 5.55 13.15
C PRO A 33 -23.31 4.60 11.98
N PRO A 34 -23.79 5.07 10.82
CA PRO A 34 -23.93 4.21 9.66
C PRO A 34 -22.58 3.58 9.39
N ASP A 35 -22.53 2.25 9.46
CA ASP A 35 -21.48 1.45 8.88
C ASP A 35 -21.54 1.74 7.37
N ILE A 36 -20.79 2.77 6.95
CA ILE A 36 -20.46 2.98 5.56
C ILE A 36 -19.48 1.84 5.24
N SER A 37 -20.05 0.64 5.10
CA SER A 37 -19.39 -0.52 4.56
C SER A 37 -18.97 -0.12 3.16
N ARG A 38 -17.75 0.41 3.08
CA ARG A 38 -17.07 0.68 1.82
C ARG A 38 -17.10 -0.67 1.09
N PRO A 39 -17.70 -0.76 -0.11
CA PRO A 39 -17.75 -2.02 -0.82
C PRO A 39 -16.34 -2.58 -0.88
N PRO A 40 -16.15 -3.89 -0.63
CA PRO A 40 -14.83 -4.49 -0.64
C PRO A 40 -14.18 -4.11 -1.96
N VAL A 41 -13.05 -3.41 -1.87
CA VAL A 41 -12.36 -2.96 -3.07
C VAL A 41 -11.82 -4.22 -3.72
N VAL A 42 -12.54 -4.71 -4.73
CA VAL A 42 -12.15 -5.89 -5.51
C VAL A 42 -10.77 -5.60 -6.05
N LYS A 43 -9.77 -6.33 -5.54
CA LYS A 43 -8.40 -6.22 -6.02
C LYS A 43 -8.42 -6.77 -7.46
N PRO A 44 -7.98 -5.99 -8.46
CA PRO A 44 -7.89 -6.50 -9.82
C PRO A 44 -6.94 -7.71 -9.82
N ASP A 45 -7.35 -8.80 -10.46
CA ASP A 45 -6.44 -9.92 -10.70
C ASP A 45 -5.37 -9.44 -11.70
N PRO A 46 -4.13 -9.24 -11.25
CA PRO A 46 -3.12 -8.56 -12.06
C PRO A 46 -2.59 -9.46 -13.19
N THR A 47 -2.95 -10.76 -13.18
CA THR A 47 -2.61 -11.72 -14.24
C THR A 47 -3.67 -11.76 -15.34
N LYS A 48 -4.92 -11.37 -15.03
CA LYS A 48 -6.03 -11.32 -15.99
C LYS A 48 -6.12 -10.00 -16.76
N ASN A 49 -5.22 -9.06 -16.50
CA ASN A 49 -5.23 -7.73 -17.13
C ASN A 49 -6.58 -7.02 -16.98
N GLU A 50 -7.22 -7.15 -15.81
CA GLU A 50 -8.48 -6.48 -15.53
C GLU A 50 -8.25 -4.99 -15.27
N CYS A 51 -9.00 -4.16 -16.00
CA CYS A 51 -8.91 -2.72 -15.86
C CYS A 51 -9.48 -2.29 -14.49
N PRO A 52 -8.70 -1.69 -13.59
CA PRO A 52 -9.20 -1.31 -12.27
C PRO A 52 -10.32 -0.27 -12.39
N ASN A 53 -11.34 -0.37 -11.55
CA ASN A 53 -12.48 0.56 -11.58
C ASN A 53 -12.13 1.93 -10.97
N ALA A 54 -11.44 1.93 -9.82
CA ALA A 54 -11.06 3.13 -9.07
C ALA A 54 -10.01 3.96 -9.82
N GLU A 55 -10.11 5.28 -9.82
CA GLU A 55 -9.06 6.13 -10.40
C GLU A 55 -7.76 6.05 -9.59
N PRO A 56 -6.59 5.88 -10.23
CA PRO A 56 -5.32 5.85 -9.50
C PRO A 56 -4.94 7.25 -9.00
N ASP A 57 -4.42 7.34 -7.78
CA ASP A 57 -3.92 8.57 -7.18
C ASP A 57 -2.68 9.11 -7.90
N LYS A 58 -2.41 10.41 -7.72
CA LYS A 58 -1.08 10.95 -8.03
C LYS A 58 -0.04 10.29 -7.12
N LEU A 59 1.09 9.92 -7.71
CA LEU A 59 2.17 9.29 -6.97
C LEU A 59 2.92 10.31 -6.10
N PRO A 60 3.13 10.03 -4.81
CA PRO A 60 3.94 10.90 -3.95
C PRO A 60 5.44 10.83 -4.31
N PRO A 61 6.28 11.78 -3.86
CA PRO A 61 7.71 11.83 -4.19
C PRO A 61 8.50 10.55 -3.85
N ARG A 62 8.05 9.76 -2.86
CA ARG A 62 8.68 8.48 -2.44
C ARG A 62 7.93 7.24 -2.94
N ALA A 63 7.22 7.34 -4.06
CA ALA A 63 6.35 6.27 -4.53
C ALA A 63 7.08 4.97 -4.88
N ILE A 64 8.33 5.05 -5.30
CA ILE A 64 9.13 3.88 -5.70
C ILE A 64 9.23 2.88 -4.55
N ALA A 65 9.56 3.33 -3.34
CA ALA A 65 9.72 2.43 -2.19
C ALA A 65 8.41 1.73 -1.80
N GLY A 66 7.29 2.46 -1.79
CA GLY A 66 5.97 1.90 -1.50
C GLY A 66 5.53 0.90 -2.56
N ALA A 67 5.75 1.24 -3.83
CA ALA A 67 5.41 0.36 -4.95
C ALA A 67 6.26 -0.91 -4.98
N THR A 68 7.58 -0.81 -4.77
CA THR A 68 8.47 -1.97 -4.69
C THR A 68 8.05 -2.92 -3.57
N ARG A 69 7.70 -2.38 -2.39
CA ARG A 69 7.22 -3.20 -1.27
C ARG A 69 5.93 -3.93 -1.64
N ALA A 70 4.97 -3.23 -2.23
CA ALA A 70 3.72 -3.82 -2.67
C ALA A 70 3.93 -4.91 -3.74
N ALA A 71 4.84 -4.70 -4.69
CA ALA A 71 5.19 -5.70 -5.71
C ALA A 71 5.74 -6.98 -5.06
N LEU A 72 6.74 -6.86 -4.19
CA LEU A 72 7.35 -7.99 -3.48
C LEU A 72 6.34 -8.75 -2.61
N THR A 73 5.49 -8.03 -1.87
CA THR A 73 4.44 -8.65 -1.04
C THR A 73 3.41 -9.42 -1.87
N SER A 74 3.19 -9.03 -3.13
CA SER A 74 2.21 -9.66 -4.01
C SER A 74 2.75 -10.90 -4.74
N VAL A 75 4.08 -11.15 -4.72
CA VAL A 75 4.72 -12.28 -5.42
C VAL A 75 4.09 -13.64 -5.08
N PRO A 76 3.87 -14.01 -3.80
CA PRO A 76 3.24 -15.28 -3.44
C PRO A 76 1.88 -15.50 -4.09
N GLU A 77 1.05 -14.46 -4.08
CA GLU A 77 -0.31 -14.49 -4.60
C GLU A 77 -0.32 -14.53 -6.14
N ILE A 78 0.50 -13.70 -6.78
CA ILE A 78 0.56 -13.57 -8.24
C ILE A 78 1.15 -14.81 -8.91
N TYR A 79 2.17 -15.42 -8.29
CA TYR A 79 2.94 -16.52 -8.89
C TYR A 79 2.68 -17.88 -8.24
N GLY A 80 1.78 -17.95 -7.25
CA GLY A 80 1.40 -19.21 -6.59
C GLY A 80 2.52 -19.85 -5.79
N VAL A 81 3.38 -19.03 -5.17
CA VAL A 81 4.57 -19.49 -4.43
C VAL A 81 4.43 -19.30 -2.92
N PRO A 82 4.97 -20.22 -2.10
CA PRO A 82 4.87 -20.10 -0.65
C PRO A 82 5.64 -18.86 -0.14
N ARG A 83 5.08 -18.18 0.85
CA ARG A 83 5.66 -16.97 1.47
C ARG A 83 7.03 -17.20 2.11
N SER A 84 7.31 -18.43 2.56
CA SER A 84 8.56 -18.86 3.22
C SER A 84 9.75 -19.00 2.26
N GLU A 85 9.52 -18.82 0.96
CA GLU A 85 10.58 -18.71 -0.05
C GLU A 85 10.91 -17.23 -0.29
N ASP A 86 11.19 -16.48 0.78
CA ASP A 86 11.39 -15.02 0.85
C ASP A 86 12.45 -14.47 -0.12
N ARG A 87 13.24 -15.34 -0.78
CA ARG A 87 14.25 -15.03 -1.80
C ARG A 87 13.83 -15.37 -3.22
N TYR A 88 12.56 -15.70 -3.45
CA TYR A 88 12.07 -16.14 -4.75
C TYR A 88 12.14 -15.01 -5.79
N ALA A 89 11.99 -13.74 -5.37
CA ALA A 89 12.00 -12.61 -6.28
C ALA A 89 12.74 -11.39 -5.73
N GLU A 90 13.51 -10.73 -6.58
CA GLU A 90 14.25 -9.49 -6.29
C GLU A 90 13.79 -8.36 -7.21
N ALA A 91 13.81 -7.12 -6.71
CA ALA A 91 13.46 -5.96 -7.51
C ALA A 91 14.71 -5.38 -8.22
N ALA A 92 14.87 -5.68 -9.51
CA ALA A 92 16.03 -5.26 -10.32
C ALA A 92 15.91 -3.81 -10.81
N PHE A 93 14.75 -3.44 -11.34
CA PHE A 93 14.46 -2.06 -11.76
C PHE A 93 13.27 -1.50 -11.00
N ARG A 94 13.40 -0.25 -10.55
CA ARG A 94 12.44 0.43 -9.68
C ARG A 94 12.30 1.86 -10.15
N GLY A 95 11.28 2.14 -10.96
CA GLY A 95 11.19 3.47 -11.56
C GLY A 95 9.83 3.84 -12.13
N LEU A 96 9.67 5.14 -12.33
CA LEU A 96 8.59 5.71 -13.10
C LEU A 96 9.02 5.69 -14.57
N GLN A 97 8.79 4.58 -15.28
CA GLN A 97 9.30 4.39 -16.64
C GLN A 97 8.24 4.48 -17.74
N ALA A 98 8.75 4.66 -18.96
CA ALA A 98 8.07 4.97 -20.21
C ALA A 98 6.83 4.11 -20.50
N PRO A 99 5.86 4.64 -21.27
CA PRO A 99 4.67 3.90 -21.64
C PRO A 99 5.05 2.62 -22.40
N LEU A 100 4.77 1.47 -21.79
CA LEU A 100 4.71 0.18 -22.47
C LEU A 100 3.77 0.34 -23.67
N LYS A 101 4.34 0.18 -24.87
CA LYS A 101 3.60 0.35 -26.11
C LYS A 101 2.39 -0.59 -26.09
N LYS A 102 1.20 -0.02 -26.21
CA LYS A 102 -0.10 -0.71 -26.31
C LYS A 102 -0.58 -1.46 -25.05
N PHE A 103 0.16 -1.54 -23.94
CA PHE A 103 -0.32 -2.23 -22.73
C PHE A 103 -1.63 -1.64 -22.17
N HIS A 104 -1.76 -0.32 -22.20
CA HIS A 104 -3.01 0.35 -21.81
C HIS A 104 -4.22 -0.07 -22.67
N LYS A 105 -4.01 -0.58 -23.89
CA LYS A 105 -5.07 -1.07 -24.77
C LYS A 105 -5.46 -2.52 -24.45
N THR A 106 -4.51 -3.33 -23.98
CA THR A 106 -4.79 -4.72 -23.60
C THR A 106 -5.33 -4.82 -22.17
N ALA A 107 -4.80 -4.03 -21.25
CA ALA A 107 -5.25 -4.01 -19.85
C ALA A 107 -6.53 -3.19 -19.62
N CYS A 108 -6.82 -2.23 -20.50
CA CYS A 108 -8.02 -1.40 -20.43
C CYS A 108 -8.64 -1.16 -21.81
N PRO A 109 -9.09 -2.23 -22.52
CA PRO A 109 -9.54 -2.13 -23.91
C PRO A 109 -10.73 -1.18 -24.08
N ASN A 110 -11.68 -1.23 -23.14
CA ASN A 110 -12.88 -0.40 -23.17
C ASN A 110 -12.66 1.02 -22.59
N ARG A 111 -11.49 1.30 -21.99
CA ARG A 111 -11.18 2.58 -21.34
C ARG A 111 -9.76 3.06 -21.68
N PRO A 112 -9.44 3.37 -22.96
CA PRO A 112 -8.06 3.65 -23.39
C PRO A 112 -7.47 4.92 -22.78
N LYS A 113 -8.27 5.97 -22.53
CA LYS A 113 -7.82 7.17 -21.82
C LYS A 113 -7.44 6.87 -20.38
N TYR A 114 -8.23 6.03 -19.71
CA TYR A 114 -7.99 5.59 -18.35
C TYR A 114 -6.75 4.70 -18.27
N GLY A 115 -6.57 3.74 -19.20
CA GLY A 115 -5.35 2.92 -19.24
C GLY A 115 -4.08 3.75 -19.40
N LYS A 116 -4.12 4.85 -20.18
CA LYS A 116 -2.99 5.79 -20.28
C LYS A 116 -2.73 6.52 -18.96
N LEU A 117 -3.78 6.98 -18.28
CA LEU A 117 -3.66 7.63 -16.98
C LEU A 117 -3.06 6.67 -15.94
N LEU A 118 -3.55 5.43 -15.92
CA LEU A 118 -3.10 4.38 -15.04
C LEU A 118 -1.63 4.06 -15.25
N GLN A 119 -1.20 3.92 -16.51
CA GLN A 119 0.21 3.76 -16.85
C GLN A 119 1.07 4.96 -16.41
N LYS A 120 0.59 6.19 -16.58
CA LYS A 120 1.29 7.42 -16.14
C LYS A 120 1.40 7.53 -14.61
N ARG A 121 0.44 6.98 -13.87
CA ARG A 121 0.38 6.98 -12.40
C ARG A 121 0.84 5.66 -11.79
N SER A 122 1.66 4.90 -12.53
CA SER A 122 2.22 3.64 -12.06
C SER A 122 3.74 3.69 -11.95
N VAL A 123 4.25 2.93 -10.99
CA VAL A 123 5.65 2.54 -10.90
C VAL A 123 5.81 1.19 -11.59
N GLN A 124 6.85 1.08 -12.39
CA GLN A 124 7.33 -0.17 -12.96
C GLN A 124 8.34 -0.81 -12.00
N VAL A 125 8.12 -2.08 -11.69
CA VAL A 125 9.01 -2.88 -10.84
C VAL A 125 9.37 -4.15 -11.59
N ASP A 126 10.65 -4.30 -11.94
CA ASP A 126 11.16 -5.51 -12.60
C ASP A 126 11.54 -6.49 -11.51
N MET A 127 10.92 -7.65 -11.57
CA MET A 127 11.07 -8.75 -10.65
C MET A 127 11.94 -9.80 -11.31
N VAL A 128 13.07 -10.09 -10.70
CA VAL A 128 13.95 -11.18 -11.09
C VAL A 128 13.73 -12.35 -10.16
N PHE A 129 13.67 -13.56 -10.71
CA PHE A 129 13.49 -14.81 -9.97
C PHE A 129 14.75 -15.66 -10.11
N PRO A 130 15.74 -15.53 -9.21
CA PRO A 130 17.05 -16.15 -9.38
C PRO A 130 16.99 -17.68 -9.55
N LYS A 131 16.01 -18.34 -8.92
CA LYS A 131 15.76 -19.78 -9.04
C LYS A 131 15.48 -20.25 -10.47
N TYR A 132 15.06 -19.35 -11.35
CA TYR A 132 14.74 -19.64 -12.76
C TYR A 132 15.69 -18.98 -13.74
N GLU A 133 16.90 -18.56 -13.33
CA GLU A 133 17.88 -17.92 -14.23
C GLU A 133 18.12 -18.68 -15.54
N SER A 134 17.97 -20.01 -15.56
CA SER A 134 18.06 -20.84 -16.76
C SER A 134 16.91 -20.65 -17.76
N SER A 135 15.88 -19.89 -17.41
CA SER A 135 14.69 -19.64 -18.21
C SER A 135 14.31 -18.16 -18.17
N ALA A 136 14.74 -17.41 -19.19
CA ALA A 136 14.48 -15.97 -19.32
C ALA A 136 12.98 -15.59 -19.16
N SER A 137 12.08 -16.45 -19.63
CA SER A 137 10.62 -16.22 -19.55
C SER A 137 10.01 -16.44 -18.16
N LEU A 138 10.76 -17.09 -17.26
CA LEU A 138 10.37 -17.35 -15.88
C LEU A 138 11.21 -16.53 -14.88
N SER A 139 12.43 -16.14 -15.28
CA SER A 139 13.36 -15.39 -14.45
C SER A 139 13.05 -13.90 -14.36
N GLU A 140 12.30 -13.33 -15.31
CA GLU A 140 12.05 -11.89 -15.34
C GLU A 140 10.58 -11.60 -15.61
N HIS A 141 9.94 -10.90 -14.68
CA HIS A 141 8.61 -10.36 -14.89
C HIS A 141 8.60 -8.90 -14.50
N ARG A 142 7.84 -8.07 -15.20
CA ARG A 142 7.63 -6.68 -14.77
C ARG A 142 6.21 -6.47 -14.29
N VAL A 143 6.14 -5.75 -13.19
CA VAL A 143 4.93 -5.50 -12.42
C VAL A 143 4.61 -4.01 -12.47
N LEU A 144 3.35 -3.69 -12.71
CA LEU A 144 2.82 -2.35 -12.69
C LEU A 144 2.06 -2.12 -11.40
N VAL A 145 2.53 -1.12 -10.65
CA VAL A 145 1.98 -0.78 -9.34
C VAL A 145 1.45 0.64 -9.38
N ALA A 146 0.16 0.80 -9.09
CA ALA A 146 -0.48 2.11 -8.95
C ALA A 146 -0.91 2.32 -7.51
N ARG A 147 -1.20 3.57 -7.16
CA ARG A 147 -1.76 3.91 -5.86
C ARG A 147 -3.26 4.14 -6.00
N PHE A 148 -4.08 3.56 -5.13
CA PHE A 148 -5.52 3.76 -5.09
C PHE A 148 -5.92 3.99 -3.64
N ASP A 149 -6.66 5.07 -3.38
CA ASP A 149 -7.15 5.39 -2.03
C ASP A 149 -6.04 5.39 -0.97
N GLY A 150 -4.84 5.84 -1.35
CA GLY A 150 -3.69 5.88 -0.47
C GLY A 150 -2.81 4.62 -0.45
N GLU A 151 -3.26 3.50 -1.02
CA GLU A 151 -2.59 2.20 -0.98
C GLU A 151 -1.94 1.81 -2.31
N TYR A 152 -0.77 1.17 -2.27
CA TYR A 152 -0.12 0.63 -3.47
C TYR A 152 -0.66 -0.75 -3.81
N ARG A 153 -1.06 -0.95 -5.07
CA ARG A 153 -1.61 -2.22 -5.56
C ARG A 153 -1.02 -2.56 -6.92
N VAL A 154 -0.70 -3.84 -7.10
CA VAL A 154 -0.39 -4.38 -8.42
C VAL A 154 -1.67 -4.42 -9.24
N TRP A 155 -1.61 -3.95 -10.48
CA TRP A 155 -2.76 -3.98 -11.40
C TRP A 155 -2.42 -4.59 -12.77
N GLY A 156 -1.15 -4.89 -13.02
CA GLY A 156 -0.72 -5.54 -14.25
C GLY A 156 0.62 -6.24 -14.07
N VAL A 157 0.75 -7.41 -14.68
CA VAL A 157 1.97 -8.19 -14.74
C VAL A 157 2.27 -8.50 -16.20
N TYR A 158 3.54 -8.45 -16.58
CA TYR A 158 3.97 -8.85 -17.91
C TYR A 158 5.31 -9.56 -17.87
N ARG A 159 5.54 -10.33 -18.93
CA ARG A 159 6.75 -11.12 -19.20
C ARG A 159 7.39 -10.62 -20.48
#